data_AF-A0A100WCR5-F1
#
_entry.id   AF-A0A100WCR5-F1
#
_cell.length_a   1.000
_cell.length_b   1.000
_cell.length_c   1.000
_cell.angle_alpha   90.00
_cell.angle_beta   90.00
_cell.angle_gamma   90.00
#
_symmetry.space_group_name_H-M   'P 1'
#
loop_
_entity.id
_entity.type
_entity.pdbx_description
1 polymer ?
#
loop_
_entity_poly.entity_id
_entity_poly.type
_entity_poly.pdbx_seq_one_letter_code
_entity_poly.pdbx_strand_id
1 'polypeptide(L)'
;MTDHADEHVRRVIRDAMDRLIDGKPLHSDGKLTVKSLAEEARVKRWVLTHRHTDLQDEFRARITSTNAEPPILQVLREEKSDAAKKVRELTANVTALTATIHQLERIIDVLALENHELRLNRTQTDKIVPLRAGGKG
;
A
#
# COMPACT_ATOMS: atom_id res chain seq x y z
N MET A 1 14.96 10.79 55.14
CA MET A 1 15.61 11.49 54.01
C MET A 1 15.85 10.57 52.81
N THR A 2 16.05 9.26 52.98
CA THR A 2 16.26 8.29 51.90
C THR A 2 15.02 7.98 51.06
N ASP A 3 13.82 8.11 51.64
CA ASP A 3 12.55 7.75 50.98
C ASP A 3 12.15 8.74 49.87
N HIS A 4 12.30 10.05 50.11
CA HIS A 4 12.03 11.08 49.09
C HIS A 4 13.01 11.03 47.91
N ALA A 5 14.27 10.63 48.16
CA ALA A 5 15.25 10.45 47.09
C ALA A 5 14.91 9.23 46.22
N ASP A 6 14.40 8.17 46.83
CA ASP A 6 13.92 6.97 46.13
C ASP A 6 12.69 7.28 45.27
N GLU A 7 11.72 8.00 45.83
CA GLU A 7 10.51 8.42 45.11
C GLU A 7 10.84 9.32 43.91
N HIS A 8 11.80 10.24 44.06
CA HIS A 8 12.27 11.08 42.97
C HIS A 8 12.91 10.24 41.85
N VAL A 9 13.75 9.27 42.18
CA VAL A 9 14.36 8.35 41.20
C VAL A 9 13.28 7.56 40.46
N ARG A 10 12.27 7.04 41.17
CA ARG A 10 11.15 6.31 40.55
C ARG A 10 10.37 7.19 39.57
N ARG A 11 10.16 8.46 39.91
CA ARG A 11 9.50 9.43 39.02
C ARG A 11 10.31 9.68 37.75
N VAL A 12 11.60 9.98 37.88
CA VAL A 12 12.49 10.21 36.73
C VAL A 12 12.53 9.00 35.80
N ILE A 13 12.54 7.78 36.36
CA ILE A 13 12.49 6.55 35.57
C ILE A 13 11.16 6.42 34.82
N ARG A 14 10.01 6.70 35.45
CA ARG A 14 8.71 6.65 34.76
C ARG A 14 8.60 7.70 33.65
N ASP A 15 9.04 8.93 33.89
CA ASP A 15 9.05 9.97 32.86
C ASP A 15 9.94 9.56 31.66
N ALA A 16 11.05 8.87 31.92
CA ALA A 16 11.92 8.30 30.89
C ALA A 16 11.25 7.14 30.12
N MET A 17 10.45 6.30 30.80
CA MET A 17 9.66 5.26 30.12
C MET A 17 8.67 5.88 29.14
N ASP A 18 7.92 6.88 29.58
CA ASP A 18 6.91 7.55 28.75
C ASP A 18 7.57 8.16 27.50
N ARG A 19 8.69 8.87 27.66
CA ARG A 19 9.45 9.42 26.53
C ARG A 19 9.96 8.35 25.55
N LEU A 20 10.46 7.22 26.06
CA LEU A 20 10.95 6.14 25.20
C LEU A 20 9.82 5.46 24.43
N ILE A 21 8.69 5.20 25.09
CA ILE A 21 7.52 4.58 24.47
C ILE A 21 6.89 5.51 23.43
N ASP A 22 6.85 6.82 23.71
CA ASP A 22 6.36 7.85 22.78
C ASP A 22 7.35 8.15 21.62
N GLY A 23 8.54 7.55 21.61
CA GLY A 23 9.56 7.75 20.59
C GLY A 23 10.23 9.14 20.64
N LYS A 24 10.27 9.78 21.82
CA LYS A 24 10.87 11.11 22.05
C LYS A 24 12.04 11.05 23.06
N PRO A 25 13.09 10.24 22.82
CA PRO A 25 14.23 10.14 23.72
C PRO A 25 15.03 11.45 23.78
N LEU A 26 15.55 11.79 24.96
CA LEU A 26 16.39 12.96 25.19
C LEU A 26 17.85 12.62 25.47
N HIS A 27 18.12 11.45 26.05
CA HIS A 27 19.45 11.09 26.55
C HIS A 27 19.93 9.70 26.11
N SER A 28 19.10 8.96 25.39
CA SER A 28 19.38 7.60 24.91
C SER A 28 19.26 7.47 23.40
N ASP A 29 19.60 6.28 22.88
CA ASP A 29 19.47 5.92 21.47
C ASP A 29 18.03 5.61 21.02
N GLY A 30 17.04 5.80 21.90
CA GLY A 30 15.62 5.56 21.60
C GLY A 30 15.21 4.09 21.54
N LYS A 31 16.11 3.15 21.80
CA LYS A 31 15.74 1.73 21.79
C LYS A 31 14.92 1.38 23.03
N LEU A 32 13.94 0.49 22.86
CA LEU A 32 13.10 0.00 23.95
C LEU A 32 13.83 -1.10 24.75
N THR A 33 14.97 -0.76 25.36
CA THR A 33 15.78 -1.67 26.18
C THR A 33 16.02 -1.12 27.58
N VAL A 34 16.27 -1.99 28.56
CA VAL A 34 16.59 -1.57 29.95
C VAL A 34 17.85 -0.70 30.01
N LYS A 35 18.80 -0.91 29.09
CA LYS A 35 20.01 -0.08 28.97
C LYS A 35 19.63 1.35 28.56
N SER A 36 18.87 1.48 27.48
CA SER A 36 18.41 2.77 26.96
C SER A 36 17.52 3.49 27.96
N LEU A 37 16.68 2.77 28.73
CA LEU A 37 15.89 3.36 29.83
C LEU A 37 16.78 3.92 30.94
N ALA A 38 17.84 3.19 31.33
CA ALA A 38 18.79 3.69 32.33
C ALA A 38 19.50 4.97 31.84
N GLU A 39 19.92 4.97 30.57
CA GLU A 39 20.55 6.14 29.93
C GLU A 39 19.56 7.33 29.84
N GLU A 40 18.31 7.06 29.45
CA GLU A 40 17.24 8.06 29.31
C GLU A 40 16.86 8.69 30.66
N ALA A 41 16.79 7.89 31.72
CA ALA A 41 16.54 8.34 33.09
C ALA A 41 17.81 8.90 33.77
N ARG A 42 18.97 8.83 33.10
CA ARG A 42 20.29 9.20 33.64
C ARG A 42 20.63 8.51 34.96
N VAL A 43 20.20 7.25 35.10
CA VAL A 43 20.50 6.38 36.25
C VAL A 43 21.44 5.25 35.84
N LYS A 44 22.12 4.64 36.81
CA LYS A 44 22.94 3.45 36.52
C LYS A 44 22.01 2.25 36.27
N ARG A 45 22.34 1.42 35.27
CA ARG A 45 21.56 0.21 34.92
C ARG A 45 21.26 -0.70 36.12
N TRP A 46 22.19 -0.84 37.07
CA TRP A 46 22.00 -1.69 38.25
C TRP A 46 20.78 -1.28 39.09
N VAL A 47 20.38 0.00 39.04
CA VAL A 47 19.19 0.53 39.73
C VAL A 47 17.94 -0.19 39.22
N LEU A 48 17.80 -0.39 37.91
CA LEU A 48 16.66 -1.09 37.32
C LEU A 48 16.73 -2.61 37.49
N THR A 49 17.93 -3.19 37.60
CA THR A 49 18.08 -4.66 37.67
C THR A 49 18.14 -5.21 39.09
N HIS A 50 18.41 -4.39 40.12
CA HIS A 50 18.55 -4.86 41.51
C HIS A 50 17.74 -4.06 42.55
N ARG A 51 17.42 -2.78 42.30
CA ARG A 51 16.72 -1.93 43.30
C ARG A 51 15.26 -1.67 42.92
N HIS A 52 15.02 -1.31 41.67
CA HIS A 52 13.70 -1.00 41.11
C HIS A 52 13.37 -1.99 39.99
N THR A 53 13.40 -3.28 40.32
CA THR A 53 13.06 -4.36 39.39
C THR A 53 11.59 -4.29 38.97
N ASP A 54 10.73 -3.76 39.85
CA ASP A 54 9.33 -3.48 39.55
C ASP A 54 9.17 -2.50 38.38
N LEU A 55 10.03 -1.47 38.30
CA LEU A 55 10.02 -0.52 37.18
C LEU A 55 10.57 -1.15 35.89
N GLN A 56 11.51 -2.08 35.98
CA GLN A 56 11.95 -2.86 34.82
C GLN A 56 10.79 -3.71 34.27
N ASP A 57 10.03 -4.35 35.16
CA ASP A 57 8.90 -5.19 34.78
C ASP A 57 7.73 -4.34 34.24
N GLU A 58 7.46 -3.17 34.85
CA GLU A 58 6.52 -2.17 34.34
C GLU A 58 6.89 -1.75 32.90
N PHE A 59 8.16 -1.41 32.66
CA PHE A 59 8.63 -1.03 31.34
C PHE A 59 8.45 -2.15 30.31
N ARG A 60 8.80 -3.40 30.68
CA ARG A 60 8.59 -4.57 29.80
C ARG A 60 7.12 -4.79 29.48
N ALA A 61 6.24 -4.72 30.48
CA ALA A 61 4.80 -4.87 30.29
C ALA A 61 4.23 -3.79 29.36
N ARG A 62 4.68 -2.54 29.50
CA ARG A 62 4.28 -1.44 28.61
C ARG A 62 4.79 -1.61 27.18
N ILE A 63 6.04 -2.07 26.99
CA ILE A 63 6.56 -2.42 25.66
C ILE A 63 5.73 -3.52 25.02
N THR A 64 5.44 -4.60 25.76
CA THR A 64 4.60 -5.69 25.26
C THR A 64 3.19 -5.21 24.91
N SER A 65 2.62 -4.30 25.70
CA SER A 65 1.29 -3.73 25.43
C SER A 65 1.29 -2.76 24.24
N THR A 66 2.40 -2.08 23.99
CA THR A 66 2.56 -1.15 22.84
C THR A 66 2.90 -1.90 21.55
N ASN A 67 3.70 -2.98 21.65
CA ASN A 67 3.99 -3.89 20.54
C ASN A 67 2.87 -4.92 20.30
N ALA A 68 1.90 -5.04 21.21
CA ALA A 68 0.65 -5.72 20.92
C ALA A 68 -0.04 -4.89 19.84
N GLU A 69 0.07 -5.38 18.62
CA GLU A 69 -0.36 -4.69 17.42
C GLU A 69 -1.80 -4.17 17.61
N PRO A 70 -2.01 -2.84 17.57
CA PRO A 70 -3.34 -2.28 17.74
C PRO A 70 -4.29 -2.93 16.71
N PRO A 71 -5.50 -3.38 17.10
CA PRO A 71 -6.44 -4.00 16.17
C PRO A 71 -6.70 -3.17 14.89
N ILE A 72 -6.57 -1.85 15.00
CA ILE A 72 -6.67 -0.90 13.88
C ILE A 72 -5.59 -1.13 12.82
N LEU A 73 -4.35 -1.48 13.19
CA LEU A 73 -3.29 -1.76 12.23
C LEU A 73 -3.54 -3.07 11.47
N GLN A 74 -4.18 -4.05 12.10
CA GLN A 74 -4.61 -5.27 11.43
C GLN A 74 -5.70 -4.97 10.40
N VAL A 75 -6.74 -4.23 10.80
CA VAL A 75 -7.79 -3.77 9.88
C VAL A 75 -7.20 -2.98 8.71
N LEU A 76 -6.29 -2.05 8.96
CA LEU A 76 -5.62 -1.28 7.91
C LEU A 76 -4.79 -2.15 6.95
N ARG A 77 -4.19 -3.25 7.43
CA ARG A 77 -3.47 -4.20 6.58
C ARG A 77 -4.42 -5.02 5.71
N GLU A 78 -5.55 -5.44 6.28
CA GLU A 78 -6.60 -6.15 5.55
C GLU A 78 -7.18 -5.23 4.46
N GLU A 79 -7.54 -4.00 4.81
CA GLU A 79 -8.01 -2.98 3.85
C GLU A 79 -6.97 -2.71 2.75
N LYS A 80 -5.69 -2.57 3.10
CA LYS A 80 -4.61 -2.40 2.11
C LYS A 80 -4.48 -3.60 1.19
N SER A 81 -4.60 -4.82 1.74
CA SER A 81 -4.54 -6.06 0.97
C SER A 81 -5.70 -6.13 -0.03
N ASP A 82 -6.91 -5.80 0.40
CA ASP A 82 -8.10 -5.84 -0.43
C ASP A 82 -8.09 -4.73 -1.49
N ALA A 83 -7.64 -3.52 -1.13
CA ALA A 83 -7.41 -2.45 -2.10
C ALA A 83 -6.38 -2.87 -3.17
N ALA A 84 -5.28 -3.52 -2.77
CA ALA A 84 -4.27 -4.01 -3.71
C ALA A 84 -4.82 -5.09 -4.65
N LYS A 85 -5.65 -6.02 -4.15
CA LYS A 85 -6.36 -6.98 -5.00
C LYS A 85 -7.27 -6.25 -5.99
N LYS A 86 -8.03 -5.25 -5.53
CA LYS A 86 -8.96 -4.54 -6.40
C LYS A 86 -8.26 -3.76 -7.51
N VAL A 87 -7.13 -3.13 -7.20
CA VAL A 87 -6.30 -2.46 -8.21
C VAL A 87 -5.80 -3.45 -9.26
N ARG A 88 -5.38 -4.66 -8.87
CA ARG A 88 -4.94 -5.70 -9.81
C ARG A 88 -6.09 -6.14 -10.72
N GLU A 89 -7.26 -6.41 -10.16
CA GLU A 89 -8.46 -6.77 -10.94
C GLU A 89 -8.84 -5.68 -11.94
N LEU A 90 -8.93 -4.44 -11.48
CA LEU A 90 -9.30 -3.30 -12.34
C LEU A 90 -8.28 -3.07 -13.44
N THR A 91 -6.98 -3.18 -13.13
CA THR A 91 -5.92 -3.09 -14.15
C THR A 91 -6.04 -4.19 -15.20
N ALA A 92 -6.32 -5.43 -14.77
CA ALA A 92 -6.53 -6.54 -15.69
C ALA A 92 -7.76 -6.30 -16.59
N ASN A 93 -8.86 -5.81 -16.02
CA ASN A 93 -10.08 -5.50 -16.77
C ASN A 93 -9.85 -4.37 -17.78
N VAL A 94 -9.18 -3.29 -17.40
CA VAL A 94 -8.83 -2.19 -18.31
C VAL A 94 -7.96 -2.70 -19.45
N THR A 95 -6.97 -3.55 -19.16
CA THR A 95 -6.11 -4.14 -20.18
C THR A 95 -6.91 -5.00 -21.17
N ALA A 96 -7.80 -5.84 -20.66
CA ALA A 96 -8.65 -6.70 -21.48
C ALA A 96 -9.61 -5.88 -22.37
N LEU A 97 -10.28 -4.88 -21.80
CA LEU A 97 -11.21 -4.02 -22.53
C LEU A 97 -10.50 -3.22 -23.62
N THR A 98 -9.32 -2.66 -23.33
CA THR A 98 -8.50 -1.98 -24.33
C THR A 98 -8.11 -2.90 -25.48
N ALA A 99 -7.73 -4.15 -25.18
CA ALA A 99 -7.43 -5.14 -26.22
C ALA A 99 -8.66 -5.46 -27.10
N THR A 100 -9.85 -5.57 -26.48
CA THR A 100 -11.11 -5.74 -27.21
C THR A 100 -11.43 -4.55 -28.10
N ILE A 101 -11.25 -3.32 -27.61
CA ILE A 101 -11.47 -2.09 -28.39
C ILE A 101 -10.56 -2.11 -29.63
N HIS A 102 -9.25 -2.34 -29.46
CA HIS A 102 -8.32 -2.41 -30.59
C HIS A 102 -8.64 -3.55 -31.58
N GLN A 103 -9.26 -4.64 -31.12
CA GLN A 103 -9.73 -5.70 -32.02
C GLN A 103 -10.95 -5.25 -32.83
N LEU A 104 -11.91 -4.58 -32.20
CA LEU A 104 -13.10 -4.08 -32.87
C LEU A 104 -12.76 -2.97 -33.87
N GLU A 105 -11.84 -2.06 -33.52
CA GLU A 105 -11.34 -1.03 -34.44
C GLU A 105 -10.77 -1.65 -35.72
N ARG A 106 -9.89 -2.66 -35.59
CA ARG A 106 -9.34 -3.38 -36.75
C ARG A 106 -10.42 -4.04 -37.61
N ILE A 107 -11.44 -4.63 -36.99
CA ILE A 107 -12.55 -5.25 -37.73
C ILE A 107 -13.35 -4.18 -38.49
N ILE A 108 -13.63 -3.04 -37.84
CA ILE A 108 -14.33 -1.91 -38.47
C ILE A 108 -13.55 -1.41 -39.68
N ASP A 109 -12.22 -1.24 -39.55
CA ASP A 109 -11.36 -0.78 -40.65
C ASP A 109 -11.39 -1.75 -41.85
N VAL A 110 -11.29 -3.06 -41.59
CA VAL A 110 -11.38 -4.09 -42.64
C VAL A 110 -12.74 -4.04 -43.33
N LEU A 111 -13.83 -4.01 -42.56
CA LEU A 111 -15.19 -3.96 -43.11
C LEU A 111 -15.46 -2.66 -43.89
N ALA A 112 -14.84 -1.55 -43.49
CA ALA A 112 -14.93 -0.29 -44.21
C ALA A 112 -14.22 -0.36 -45.57
N LEU A 113 -13.03 -0.97 -45.63
CA LEU A 113 -12.31 -1.22 -46.88
C LEU A 113 -13.10 -2.15 -47.81
N GLU A 114 -13.59 -3.28 -47.29
CA GLU A 114 -14.40 -4.23 -48.07
C GLU A 114 -15.67 -3.56 -48.62
N ASN A 115 -16.38 -2.76 -47.81
CA ASN A 115 -17.53 -2.00 -48.29
C ASN A 115 -17.16 -0.99 -49.39
N HIS A 116 -16.00 -0.34 -49.27
CA HIS A 116 -15.53 0.60 -50.28
C HIS A 116 -15.29 -0.11 -51.62
N GLU A 117 -14.55 -1.22 -51.61
CA GLU A 117 -14.28 -2.05 -52.78
C GLU A 117 -15.58 -2.57 -53.44
N LEU A 118 -16.53 -3.07 -52.65
CA LEU A 118 -17.82 -3.54 -53.17
C LEU A 118 -18.62 -2.42 -53.86
N ARG A 119 -18.57 -1.19 -53.33
CA ARG A 119 -19.24 -0.03 -53.94
C ARG A 119 -18.57 0.40 -55.25
N LEU A 120 -17.24 0.37 -55.32
CA LEU A 120 -16.50 0.65 -56.55
C LEU A 120 -16.83 -0.37 -57.64
N ASN A 121 -16.76 -1.67 -57.29
CA ASN A 121 -17.04 -2.76 -58.22
C ASN A 121 -18.48 -2.70 -58.76
N ARG A 122 -19.46 -2.41 -57.90
CA ARG A 122 -20.87 -2.23 -58.31
C ARG A 122 -21.06 -1.06 -59.28
N THR A 123 -20.36 0.05 -59.03
CA THR A 123 -20.40 1.21 -59.93
C THR A 123 -19.76 0.90 -61.29
N GLN A 124 -18.79 -0.01 -61.32
CA GLN A 124 -18.12 -0.44 -62.56
C GLN A 124 -18.95 -1.43 -63.36
N THR A 125 -19.67 -2.36 -62.72
CA THR A 125 -20.62 -3.26 -63.40
C THR A 125 -21.83 -2.50 -63.95
N ASP A 126 -22.34 -1.48 -63.25
CA ASP A 126 -23.45 -0.65 -63.74
C ASP A 126 -23.08 0.19 -64.98
N LYS A 127 -21.78 0.41 -65.25
CA LYS A 127 -21.28 1.15 -66.42
C LYS A 127 -21.11 0.28 -67.68
N ILE A 128 -21.40 -1.01 -67.64
CA ILE A 128 -21.24 -1.91 -68.78
C ILE A 128 -22.50 -1.81 -69.68
N VAL A 129 -22.40 -1.07 -70.78
CA VAL A 129 -23.43 -1.03 -71.83
C VAL A 129 -23.24 -2.25 -72.77
N PRO A 130 -24.27 -3.08 -73.00
CA PRO A 130 -24.15 -4.19 -73.93
C PRO A 130 -23.94 -3.66 -75.34
N LEU A 131 -22.82 -4.03 -75.97
CA LEU A 131 -22.59 -3.79 -77.40
C LEU A 131 -23.62 -4.61 -78.19
N ARG A 132 -24.58 -3.93 -78.79
CA ARG A 132 -25.63 -4.53 -79.62
C ARG A 132 -24.98 -5.24 -80.80
N ALA A 133 -24.84 -6.56 -80.71
CA ALA A 133 -24.34 -7.40 -81.78
C ALA A 133 -25.41 -7.51 -82.88
N GLY A 134 -25.12 -6.87 -84.02
CA GLY A 134 -25.59 -7.30 -85.34
C GLY A 134 -27.01 -6.93 -85.75
N GLY A 135 -27.10 -6.07 -86.78
CA GLY A 135 -28.22 -6.05 -87.72
C GLY A 135 -27.65 -6.01 -89.13
N LYS A 136 -27.45 -7.20 -89.72
CA LYS A 136 -27.28 -7.38 -91.17
C LYS A 136 -28.62 -7.11 -91.86
N GLY A 137 -28.58 -6.49 -93.03
CA GLY A 137 -29.74 -6.33 -93.93
C GLY A 137 -29.55 -5.14 -94.83
#